data_AF-A0A0B6WXT3-F1
#
_entry.id   AF-A0A0B6WXT3-F1
#
_cell.length_a   1.000
_cell.length_b   1.000
_cell.length_c   1.000
_cell.angle_alpha   90.00
_cell.angle_beta   90.00
_cell.angle_gamma   90.00
#
_symmetry.space_group_name_H-M   'P 1'
#
loop_
_entity.id
_entity.type
_entity.pdbx_description
1 polymer ?
#
loop_
_entity_poly.entity_id
_entity_poly.type
_entity_poly.pdbx_seq_one_letter_code
_entity_poly.pdbx_strand_id
1 'polypeptide(L)'
;MTFGALTGAFVLRLMSNHDWHSIRMPRLLWLSTALIVASSVTMEAARRALRHRAIRPYYHRLLLTLGLGLGFLIAQLMAWRSLVARGIYLASNPLSSFFYIITGAHGLHLMGGIVALGYLVACARSLEIEAMMERRTISEGVAIYWHFMDLLWLGLFALLSSLG
;
A
#
# COMPACT_ATOMS: atom_id res chain seq x y z
N MET A 1 5.46 -12.34 -9.53
CA MET A 1 5.26 -12.40 -10.99
C MET A 1 3.98 -11.71 -11.46
N THR A 2 2.88 -11.75 -10.69
CA THR A 2 1.59 -11.12 -11.03
C THR A 2 1.65 -9.61 -11.23
N PHE A 3 2.29 -8.85 -10.34
CA PHE A 3 2.38 -7.39 -10.48
C PHE A 3 3.23 -6.94 -11.67
N GLY A 4 4.40 -7.55 -11.88
CA GLY A 4 5.27 -7.20 -13.00
C GLY A 4 4.62 -7.42 -14.37
N ALA A 5 3.83 -8.50 -14.53
CA ALA A 5 3.10 -8.77 -15.76
C ALA A 5 1.98 -7.74 -16.01
N LEU A 6 1.23 -7.35 -14.97
CA LEU A 6 0.15 -6.36 -15.07
C LEU A 6 0.70 -4.95 -15.34
N THR A 7 1.78 -4.56 -14.66
CA THR A 7 2.44 -3.27 -14.90
C THR A 7 3.06 -3.22 -16.31
N GLY A 8 3.71 -4.30 -16.76
CA GLY A 8 4.25 -4.39 -18.12
C GLY A 8 3.18 -4.29 -19.21
N ALA A 9 2.05 -4.98 -19.05
CA ALA A 9 0.92 -4.90 -19.97
C ALA A 9 0.32 -3.49 -20.03
N PHE A 10 0.24 -2.81 -18.88
CA PHE A 10 -0.28 -1.44 -18.81
C PHE A 10 0.64 -0.43 -19.48
N VAL A 11 1.97 -0.52 -19.26
CA VAL A 11 2.97 0.34 -19.92
C VAL A 11 2.94 0.17 -21.44
N LEU A 12 2.90 -1.06 -21.94
CA LEU A 12 2.78 -1.34 -23.39
C LEU A 12 1.50 -0.75 -23.99
N ARG A 13 0.39 -0.80 -23.25
CA ARG A 13 -0.90 -0.24 -23.70
C ARG A 13 -0.89 1.29 -23.71
N LEU A 14 -0.17 1.89 -22.76
CA LEU A 14 0.00 3.34 -22.65
C LEU A 14 0.76 3.93 -23.83
N MET A 15 1.78 3.22 -24.32
CA MET A 15 2.53 3.63 -25.52
C MET A 15 1.70 3.53 -26.81
N SER A 16 0.56 2.85 -26.77
CA SER A 16 -0.30 2.59 -27.94
C SER A 16 -1.48 3.54 -28.10
N ASN A 17 -1.89 4.31 -27.08
CA ASN A 17 -3.06 5.21 -27.17
C ASN A 17 -2.67 6.63 -26.75
N HIS A 18 -2.77 7.58 -27.69
CA HIS A 18 -2.41 8.99 -27.55
C HIS A 18 -3.53 9.89 -26.99
N ASP A 19 -4.67 9.31 -26.59
CA ASP A 19 -5.85 10.07 -26.21
C ASP A 19 -6.01 10.12 -24.67
N TRP A 20 -5.43 11.13 -24.03
CA TRP A 20 -5.77 11.46 -22.64
C TRP A 20 -6.22 12.91 -22.47
N HIS A 21 -7.48 13.06 -22.08
CA HIS A 21 -7.99 14.28 -21.44
C HIS A 21 -7.60 14.24 -19.95
N SER A 22 -6.58 15.02 -19.60
CA SER A 22 -6.28 15.62 -18.28
C SER A 22 -7.25 15.25 -17.13
N ILE A 23 -7.11 14.06 -16.54
CA ILE A 23 -7.81 13.75 -15.28
C ILE A 23 -7.11 14.56 -14.19
N ARG A 24 -7.67 15.73 -13.88
CA ARG A 24 -7.20 16.60 -12.79
C ARG A 24 -7.10 15.78 -11.50
N MET A 25 -5.87 15.51 -11.08
CA MET A 25 -5.59 14.56 -10.01
C MET A 25 -6.27 15.00 -8.71
N PRO A 26 -7.05 14.12 -8.06
CA PRO A 26 -7.59 14.43 -6.75
C PRO A 26 -6.45 14.64 -5.76
N ARG A 27 -6.52 15.70 -4.94
CA ARG A 27 -5.63 15.93 -3.78
C ARG A 27 -5.48 14.70 -2.87
N LEU A 28 -6.45 13.79 -2.93
CA LEU A 28 -6.47 12.50 -2.27
C LEU A 28 -5.27 11.60 -2.61
N LEU A 29 -4.76 11.63 -3.85
CA LEU A 29 -3.62 10.79 -4.25
C LEU A 29 -2.32 11.24 -3.57
N TRP A 30 -2.13 12.54 -3.38
CA TRP A 30 -1.00 13.09 -2.63
C TRP A 30 -1.06 12.72 -1.15
N LEU A 31 -2.26 12.73 -0.56
CA LEU A 31 -2.48 12.26 0.81
C LEU A 31 -2.13 10.77 0.94
N SER A 32 -2.58 9.93 0.01
CA SER A 32 -2.26 8.50 0.00
C SER A 32 -0.76 8.23 -0.08
N THR A 33 -0.02 8.99 -0.90
CA THR A 33 1.45 8.89 -0.99
C THR A 33 2.13 9.31 0.30
N ALA A 34 1.69 10.41 0.93
CA ALA A 34 2.21 10.84 2.23
C ALA A 34 1.96 9.79 3.32
N LEU A 35 0.78 9.16 3.32
CA LEU A 35 0.43 8.09 4.26
C LEU A 35 1.33 6.86 4.10
N ILE A 36 1.62 6.44 2.86
CA ILE A 36 2.50 5.30 2.59
C ILE A 36 3.95 5.58 2.96
N VAL A 37 4.46 6.77 2.65
CA VAL A 37 5.82 7.15 3.07
C VAL A 37 5.93 7.18 4.59
N ALA A 38 4.94 7.75 5.28
CA ALA A 38 4.88 7.72 6.73
C ALA A 38 4.82 6.28 7.27
N SER A 39 4.02 5.40 6.65
CA SER A 39 3.85 3.99 7.00
C SER A 39 5.16 3.20 6.92
N SER A 40 5.92 3.43 5.85
CA SER A 40 7.25 2.83 5.66
C SER A 40 8.23 3.27 6.75
N VAL A 41 8.26 4.56 7.10
CA VAL A 41 9.11 5.08 8.17
C VAL A 41 8.72 4.48 9.54
N THR A 42 7.41 4.35 9.81
CA THR A 42 6.94 3.76 11.07
C THR A 42 7.24 2.27 11.16
N MET A 43 7.19 1.53 10.05
CA MET A 43 7.57 0.12 9.98
C MET A 43 9.06 -0.08 10.27
N GLU A 44 9.94 0.72 9.65
CA GLU A 44 11.38 0.61 9.89
C GLU A 44 11.74 1.00 11.33
N ALA A 45 11.02 1.98 11.90
CA ALA A 45 11.14 2.30 13.33
C ALA A 45 10.68 1.13 14.23
N ALA A 46 9.64 0.38 13.85
CA ALA A 46 9.24 -0.83 14.55
C ALA A 46 10.35 -1.89 14.52
N ARG A 47 10.93 -2.17 13.34
CA ARG A 47 12.03 -3.13 13.20
C ARG A 47 13.23 -2.75 14.07
N ARG A 48 13.59 -1.46 14.11
CA ARG A 48 14.66 -0.95 15.00
C ARG A 48 14.35 -1.22 16.46
N ALA A 49 13.13 -0.91 16.91
CA ALA A 49 12.70 -1.16 18.28
C ALA A 49 12.80 -2.64 18.67
N LEU A 50 12.40 -3.55 17.76
CA LEU A 50 12.53 -4.99 18.00
C LEU A 50 14.01 -5.43 18.11
N ARG A 51 14.91 -4.89 17.27
CA ARG A 51 16.36 -5.15 17.38
C ARG A 51 16.95 -4.71 18.71
N HIS A 52 16.47 -3.60 19.27
CA HIS A 52 16.85 -3.11 20.60
C HIS A 52 16.10 -3.81 21.75
N ARG A 53 15.38 -4.91 21.47
CA ARG A 53 14.58 -5.66 22.45
C ARG A 53 13.54 -4.80 23.19
N ALA A 54 13.06 -3.74 22.55
CA ALA A 54 12.13 -2.80 23.14
C ALA A 54 10.69 -3.08 22.66
N ILE A 55 9.96 -3.92 23.41
CA ILE A 55 8.63 -4.42 23.00
C ILE A 55 7.55 -3.33 22.98
N ARG A 56 7.55 -2.41 23.96
CA ARG A 56 6.59 -1.30 24.01
C ARG A 56 6.67 -0.40 22.78
N PRO A 57 7.83 0.16 22.40
CA PRO A 57 7.90 0.97 21.18
C PRO A 57 7.65 0.15 19.92
N TYR A 58 8.03 -1.13 19.87
CA TYR A 58 7.69 -2.03 18.76
C TYR A 58 6.16 -2.12 18.56
N TYR A 59 5.41 -2.40 19.62
CA TYR A 59 3.94 -2.46 19.60
C TYR A 59 3.30 -1.16 19.09
N HIS A 60 3.69 0.00 19.65
CA HIS A 60 3.09 1.29 19.25
C HIS A 60 3.41 1.64 17.79
N ARG A 61 4.62 1.33 17.30
CA ARG A 61 5.01 1.59 15.92
C ARG A 61 4.27 0.68 14.94
N LEU A 62 4.05 -0.60 15.29
CA LEU A 62 3.20 -1.50 14.51
C LEU A 62 1.76 -1.00 14.45
N LEU A 63 1.20 -0.56 15.58
CA LEU A 63 -0.17 -0.03 15.64
C LEU A 63 -0.33 1.23 14.76
N LEU A 64 0.66 2.12 14.80
CA LEU A 64 0.69 3.30 13.95
C LEU A 64 0.76 2.93 12.46
N THR A 65 1.61 1.97 12.10
CA THR A 65 1.75 1.47 10.72
C THR A 65 0.45 0.83 10.23
N LEU A 66 -0.23 0.06 11.10
CA LEU A 66 -1.53 -0.53 10.82
C LEU A 66 -2.60 0.56 10.56
N GLY A 67 -2.64 1.59 11.41
CA GLY A 67 -3.55 2.72 11.24
C GLY A 67 -3.30 3.49 9.94
N LEU A 68 -2.04 3.72 9.57
CA LEU A 68 -1.66 4.36 8.30
C LEU A 68 -2.07 3.51 7.09
N GLY A 69 -1.86 2.18 7.15
CA GLY A 69 -2.30 1.25 6.10
C GLY A 69 -3.82 1.22 5.91
N LEU A 70 -4.59 1.24 7.00
CA LEU A 70 -6.05 1.35 6.96
C LEU A 70 -6.49 2.71 6.40
N GLY A 71 -5.85 3.80 6.81
CA GLY A 71 -6.08 5.13 6.27
C GLY A 71 -5.85 5.21 4.76
N PHE A 72 -4.78 4.56 4.28
CA PHE A 72 -4.51 4.44 2.86
C PHE A 72 -5.62 3.67 2.12
N LEU A 73 -6.10 2.56 2.67
CA LEU A 73 -7.20 1.79 2.07
C LEU A 73 -8.49 2.63 1.98
N ILE A 74 -8.80 3.41 3.02
CA ILE A 74 -9.95 4.33 3.02
C ILE A 74 -9.78 5.41 1.94
N ALA A 75 -8.60 6.03 1.85
CA ALA A 75 -8.30 7.03 0.82
C ALA A 75 -8.48 6.45 -0.59
N GLN A 76 -8.08 5.18 -0.79
CA GLN A 76 -8.27 4.47 -2.05
C GLN A 76 -9.76 4.24 -2.39
N LEU A 77 -10.55 3.80 -1.41
CA LEU A 77 -12.01 3.64 -1.59
C LEU A 77 -12.68 4.98 -1.92
N MET A 78 -12.29 6.06 -1.24
CA MET A 78 -12.80 7.40 -1.52
C MET A 78 -12.42 7.88 -2.93
N ALA A 79 -11.19 7.59 -3.39
CA ALA A 79 -10.76 7.90 -4.75
C ALA A 79 -11.61 7.16 -5.79
N TRP A 80 -11.87 5.86 -5.58
CA TRP A 80 -12.75 5.08 -6.45
C TRP A 80 -14.18 5.64 -6.47
N ARG A 81 -14.76 5.97 -5.32
CA ARG A 81 -16.10 6.58 -5.25
C ARG A 81 -16.16 7.91 -5.99
N SER A 82 -15.12 8.74 -5.87
CA SER A 82 -15.04 10.01 -6.61
C SER A 82 -14.91 9.81 -8.11
N LEU A 83 -14.25 8.76 -8.59
CA LEU A 83 -14.13 8.45 -10.02
C LEU A 83 -15.45 7.93 -10.60
N VAL A 84 -16.13 7.03 -9.86
CA VAL A 84 -17.46 6.54 -10.21
C VAL A 84 -18.48 7.69 -10.27
N ALA A 85 -18.45 8.61 -9.31
CA ALA A 85 -19.33 9.78 -9.30
C ALA A 85 -19.10 10.74 -10.48
N ARG A 86 -17.93 10.68 -11.13
CA ARG A 86 -17.60 11.44 -12.35
C ARG A 86 -17.94 10.69 -13.64
N GLY A 87 -18.62 9.54 -13.55
CA GLY A 87 -18.99 8.72 -14.70
C GLY A 87 -17.85 7.85 -15.26
N ILE A 88 -16.71 7.76 -14.56
CA ILE A 88 -15.56 6.95 -14.97
C ILE A 88 -15.68 5.57 -14.33
N TYR A 89 -16.37 4.68 -15.05
CA TYR A 89 -16.63 3.31 -14.62
C TYR A 89 -15.56 2.33 -15.10
N LEU A 90 -15.60 1.10 -14.57
CA LEU A 90 -14.69 0.02 -14.98
C LEU A 90 -14.69 -0.21 -16.50
N ALA A 91 -15.84 -0.04 -17.16
CA ALA A 91 -16.04 -0.30 -18.58
C ALA A 91 -16.07 0.96 -19.46
N SER A 92 -15.85 2.16 -18.91
CA SER A 92 -15.97 3.40 -19.71
C SER A 92 -14.82 3.58 -20.70
N ASN A 93 -13.63 3.07 -20.38
CA ASN A 93 -12.45 3.10 -21.25
C ASN A 93 -11.46 1.97 -20.87
N PRO A 94 -10.70 1.41 -21.81
CA PRO A 94 -9.74 0.33 -21.54
C PRO A 94 -8.71 0.69 -20.45
N LEU A 95 -8.26 1.94 -20.40
CA LEU A 95 -7.29 2.43 -19.41
C LEU A 95 -7.88 2.52 -17.99
N SER A 96 -9.14 2.94 -17.85
CA SER A 96 -9.86 2.88 -16.57
C SER A 96 -10.01 1.44 -16.08
N SER A 97 -10.29 0.48 -16.98
CA SER A 97 -10.34 -0.95 -16.60
C SER A 97 -9.03 -1.44 -16.00
N PHE A 98 -7.90 -1.13 -16.65
CA PHE A 98 -6.58 -1.49 -16.12
C PHE A 98 -6.27 -0.81 -14.78
N PHE A 99 -6.60 0.48 -14.63
CA PHE A 99 -6.41 1.20 -13.37
C PHE A 99 -7.14 0.52 -12.20
N TYR A 100 -8.43 0.21 -12.35
CA TYR A 100 -9.21 -0.44 -11.31
C TYR A 100 -8.74 -1.87 -11.04
N ILE A 101 -8.34 -2.64 -12.06
CA ILE A 101 -7.81 -4.00 -11.87
C ILE A 101 -6.49 -3.96 -11.08
N ILE A 102 -5.56 -3.09 -11.48
CA ILE A 102 -4.24 -2.99 -10.83
C ILE A 102 -4.38 -2.47 -9.40
N THR A 103 -5.16 -1.39 -9.20
CA THR A 103 -5.38 -0.84 -7.86
C THR A 103 -6.23 -1.77 -6.98
N GLY A 104 -7.14 -2.53 -7.56
CA GLY A 104 -7.93 -3.55 -6.85
C GLY A 104 -7.08 -4.74 -6.41
N ALA A 105 -6.21 -5.25 -7.29
CA ALA A 105 -5.23 -6.27 -6.94
C ALA A 105 -4.28 -5.78 -5.84
N HIS A 106 -3.84 -4.52 -5.90
CA HIS A 106 -3.01 -3.89 -4.86
C HIS A 106 -3.74 -3.80 -3.53
N GLY A 107 -4.97 -3.30 -3.52
CA GLY A 107 -5.81 -3.27 -2.32
C GLY A 107 -5.99 -4.65 -1.69
N LEU A 108 -6.23 -5.69 -2.50
CA LEU A 108 -6.35 -7.07 -2.01
C LEU A 108 -5.06 -7.59 -1.35
N HIS A 109 -3.90 -7.33 -1.95
CA HIS A 109 -2.62 -7.72 -1.35
C HIS A 109 -2.33 -6.92 -0.07
N LEU A 110 -2.63 -5.62 -0.07
CA LEU A 110 -2.48 -4.79 1.12
C LEU A 110 -3.36 -5.30 2.28
N MET A 111 -4.57 -5.79 2.01
CA MET A 111 -5.39 -6.43 3.06
C MET A 111 -4.68 -7.65 3.67
N GLY A 112 -4.01 -8.48 2.86
CA GLY A 112 -3.18 -9.58 3.36
C GLY A 112 -2.04 -9.09 4.26
N GLY A 113 -1.40 -7.98 3.88
CA GLY A 113 -0.39 -7.30 4.71
C GLY A 113 -0.97 -6.80 6.03
N ILE A 114 -2.16 -6.20 6.02
CA ILE A 114 -2.86 -5.69 7.21
C ILE A 114 -3.17 -6.82 8.19
N VAL A 115 -3.60 -7.99 7.69
CA VAL A 115 -3.83 -9.18 8.52
C VAL A 115 -2.53 -9.68 9.16
N ALA A 116 -1.45 -9.78 8.38
CA ALA A 116 -0.14 -10.19 8.90
C ALA A 116 0.41 -9.19 9.94
N LEU A 117 0.19 -7.89 9.72
CA LEU A 117 0.59 -6.85 10.66
C LEU A 117 -0.27 -6.89 11.93
N GLY A 118 -1.58 -7.13 11.80
CA GLY A 118 -2.49 -7.34 12.92
C GLY A 118 -2.10 -8.54 13.78
N TYR A 119 -1.64 -9.63 13.15
CA TYR A 119 -1.07 -10.77 13.87
C TYR A 119 0.16 -10.37 14.70
N LEU A 120 1.10 -9.63 14.12
CA LEU A 120 2.28 -9.13 14.86
C LEU A 120 1.91 -8.17 15.99
N VAL A 121 0.89 -7.32 15.80
CA VAL A 121 0.37 -6.44 16.86
C VAL A 121 -0.21 -7.27 18.01
N ALA A 122 -0.98 -8.32 17.71
CA ALA A 122 -1.53 -9.23 18.72
C ALA A 122 -0.40 -9.94 19.50
N CYS A 123 0.59 -10.49 18.79
CA CYS A 123 1.78 -11.09 19.41
C CYS A 123 2.55 -10.10 20.28
N ALA A 124 2.81 -8.88 19.79
CA ALA A 124 3.55 -7.86 20.53
C ALA A 124 2.81 -7.36 21.79
N ARG A 125 1.49 -7.55 21.85
CA ARG A 125 0.66 -7.22 23.01
C ARG A 125 0.67 -8.31 24.08
N SER A 126 0.69 -9.58 23.66
CA SER A 126 0.50 -10.73 24.57
C SER A 126 1.79 -11.48 24.92
N LEU A 127 2.83 -11.39 24.10
CA LEU A 127 4.07 -12.12 24.29
C LEU A 127 5.14 -11.28 24.99
N GLU A 128 6.01 -11.96 25.73
CA GLU A 128 7.25 -11.37 26.24
C GLU A 128 8.27 -11.17 25.12
N ILE A 129 9.33 -10.40 25.41
CA ILE A 129 10.30 -10.01 24.39
C ILE A 129 11.07 -11.23 23.84
N GLU A 130 11.35 -12.24 24.67
CA GLU A 130 12.02 -13.48 24.29
C GLU A 130 11.24 -14.24 23.21
N ALA A 131 9.94 -14.47 23.45
CA ALA A 131 9.05 -15.12 22.49
C ALA A 131 8.85 -14.28 21.21
N MET A 132 8.92 -12.95 21.32
CA MET A 132 8.89 -12.08 20.14
C MET A 132 10.20 -12.13 19.34
N MET A 133 11.34 -12.33 20.02
CA MET A 133 12.64 -12.47 19.36
C MET A 133 12.75 -13.77 18.56
N GLU A 134 12.13 -14.86 19.00
CA GLU A 134 12.00 -16.10 18.21
C GLU A 134 11.22 -15.86 16.90
N ARG A 135 10.27 -14.93 16.94
CA ARG A 135 9.42 -14.53 15.81
C ARG A 135 10.01 -13.38 14.99
N ARG A 136 11.24 -12.97 15.27
CA ARG A 136 11.91 -11.86 14.59
C ARG A 136 11.97 -12.06 13.08
N THR A 137 12.25 -13.28 12.61
CA THR A 137 12.29 -13.60 11.18
C THR A 137 10.95 -13.36 10.49
N ILE A 138 9.84 -13.71 11.18
CA ILE A 138 8.48 -13.44 10.68
C ILE A 138 8.24 -11.93 10.62
N SER A 139 8.60 -11.20 11.67
CA SER A 139 8.50 -9.74 11.72
C SER A 139 9.27 -9.06 10.58
N GLU A 140 10.50 -9.50 10.33
CA GLU A 140 11.33 -8.99 9.23
C GLU A 140 10.73 -9.31 7.86
N GLY A 141 10.19 -10.52 7.67
CA GLY A 141 9.49 -10.89 6.44
C GLY A 141 8.24 -10.05 6.17
N VAL A 142 7.42 -9.80 7.21
CA VAL A 142 6.25 -8.92 7.10
C VAL A 142 6.66 -7.49 6.76
N ALA A 143 7.74 -6.98 7.36
CA ALA A 143 8.21 -5.65 7.05
C ALA A 143 8.74 -5.52 5.61
N ILE A 144 9.49 -6.52 5.11
CA ILE A 144 9.93 -6.55 3.70
C ILE A 144 8.71 -6.57 2.77
N TYR A 145 7.71 -7.40 3.08
CA TYR A 145 6.45 -7.45 2.33
C TYR A 145 5.74 -6.09 2.30
N TRP A 146 5.69 -5.41 3.45
CA TRP A 146 5.06 -4.10 3.59
C TRP A 146 5.77 -3.03 2.76
N HIS A 147 7.11 -2.93 2.87
CA HIS A 147 7.92 -2.00 2.07
C HIS A 147 7.82 -2.28 0.56
N PHE A 148 7.72 -3.55 0.17
CA PHE A 148 7.50 -3.91 -1.23
C PHE A 148 6.13 -3.42 -1.73
N MET A 149 5.09 -3.52 -0.90
CA MET A 149 3.77 -2.99 -1.21
C MET A 149 3.79 -1.46 -1.37
N ASP A 150 4.48 -0.76 -0.46
CA ASP A 150 4.66 0.69 -0.51
C ASP A 150 5.38 1.12 -1.81
N LEU A 151 6.43 0.39 -2.20
CA LEU A 151 7.19 0.67 -3.43
C LEU A 151 6.35 0.43 -4.69
N LEU A 152 5.56 -0.65 -4.72
CA LEU A 152 4.63 -0.91 -5.83
C LEU A 152 3.64 0.25 -5.98
N TRP A 153 3.10 0.76 -4.87
CA TRP A 153 2.21 1.91 -4.93
C TRP A 153 2.90 3.17 -5.44
N LEU A 154 4.12 3.46 -4.99
CA LEU A 154 4.88 4.60 -5.49
C LEU A 154 5.09 4.52 -7.01
N GLY A 155 5.37 3.33 -7.54
CA GLY A 155 5.45 3.11 -8.99
C GLY A 155 4.13 3.39 -9.72
N LEU A 156 3.00 2.93 -9.16
CA LEU A 156 1.66 3.21 -9.70
C LEU A 156 1.32 4.69 -9.65
N PHE A 157 1.61 5.35 -8.52
CA PHE A 157 1.42 6.79 -8.36
C PHE A 157 2.28 7.57 -9.34
N ALA A 158 3.55 7.22 -9.51
CA ALA A 158 4.44 7.86 -10.47
C ALA A 158 3.88 7.75 -11.90
N LEU A 159 3.43 6.57 -12.29
CA LEU A 159 2.84 6.33 -13.61
C LEU A 159 1.56 7.16 -13.82
N LEU A 160 0.67 7.17 -12.83
CA LEU A 160 -0.54 8.00 -12.85
C LEU A 160 -0.22 9.49 -12.86
N SER A 161 0.84 9.89 -12.18
CA SER A 161 1.28 11.28 -12.13
C SER A 161 1.91 11.74 -13.46
N SER A 162 2.62 10.86 -14.17
CA SER A 162 3.19 11.18 -15.48
C SER A 162 2.16 11.28 -16.60
N LEU A 163 0.93 10.80 -16.34
CA LEU A 163 -0.19 10.77 -17.29
C LEU A 163 -1.13 11.98 -17.18
N GLY A 164 -0.89 12.91 -16.26
CA GLY A 164 -1.77 14.06 -16.00
C GLY A 164 -1.09 15.40 -16.07
#